data_AF-A0A6S7K3V0-F1
#
_entry.id   AF-A0A6S7K3V0-F1
#
_cell.length_a   1.000
_cell.length_b   1.000
_cell.length_c   1.000
_cell.angle_alpha   90.00
_cell.angle_beta   90.00
_cell.angle_gamma   90.00
#
_symmetry.space_group_name_H-M   'P 1'
#
loop_
_entity.id
_entity.type
_entity.pdbx_description
1 polymer ?
#
loop_
_entity_poly.entity_id
_entity_poly.type
_entity_poly.pdbx_seq_one_letter_code
_entity_poly.pdbx_strand_id
1 'polypeptide(L)'
;IILGNATKRCKSKCPACPFVYANFWKPKNCPECNYEIGGSYIPKEKKRKKLHPDCAHVGRNVYSVKTSTRGDRCFVVADAENKLCNQKKCKRRRALIVASSTENIRNFSCEHIQMIDSSVQNCKVFYLTRQSIEKYSGDCNAKDLLKSLLPFLEGNEMPAVVNISEGVYAVYGPPSSVSPLGYAHLYDQENFYKCSVKNCKVATGSGRQQKISKVCIHQHVLFCVTKKEHIKSNSILEITGVETAKGASATGESSTISKPLTSCASVSRTSTVDMNMNRVLPYDIPNDILKQARKMDAATILALKE
;
A
#
# COMPACT_ATOMS: atom_id res chain seq x y z
N ILE A 1 18.09 -5.71 -25.63
CA ILE A 1 18.35 -6.79 -24.66
C ILE A 1 19.10 -7.86 -25.44
N ILE A 2 20.43 -7.78 -25.44
CA ILE A 2 21.27 -8.90 -25.89
C ILE A 2 21.66 -9.60 -24.59
N LEU A 3 20.97 -10.68 -24.26
CA LEU A 3 21.23 -11.47 -23.06
C LEU A 3 21.66 -12.87 -23.49
N GLY A 4 22.91 -13.18 -23.15
CA GLY A 4 23.43 -14.54 -22.91
C GLY A 4 23.59 -15.40 -24.15
N ASN A 5 24.84 -15.70 -24.50
CA ASN A 5 25.22 -16.68 -25.51
C ASN A 5 24.60 -18.06 -25.20
N ALA A 6 23.40 -18.32 -25.69
CA ALA A 6 22.88 -19.67 -25.81
C ALA A 6 23.75 -20.38 -26.85
N THR A 7 24.71 -21.15 -26.37
CA THR A 7 25.52 -22.06 -27.19
C THR A 7 24.58 -22.89 -28.07
N LYS A 8 25.04 -23.27 -29.28
CA LYS A 8 24.24 -23.95 -30.31
C LYS A 8 23.46 -25.18 -29.83
N ARG A 9 23.75 -25.73 -28.65
CA ARG A 9 23.10 -26.90 -28.02
C ARG A 9 21.67 -26.65 -27.52
N CYS A 10 21.23 -25.41 -27.30
CA CYS A 10 19.92 -25.14 -26.71
C CYS A 10 18.88 -24.59 -27.70
N LYS A 11 19.06 -24.84 -29.00
CA LYS A 11 18.15 -24.39 -30.06
C LYS A 11 17.57 -25.59 -30.81
N SER A 12 16.25 -25.62 -31.01
CA SER A 12 15.57 -26.59 -31.88
C SER A 12 14.90 -25.88 -33.03
N LYS A 13 14.62 -26.62 -34.10
CA LYS A 13 13.91 -26.12 -35.28
C LYS A 13 12.46 -26.57 -35.26
N CYS A 14 11.58 -25.78 -35.87
CA CYS A 14 10.23 -26.22 -36.18
C CYS A 14 10.31 -27.39 -37.19
N PRO A 15 9.48 -28.43 -37.05
CA PRO A 15 9.46 -29.55 -38.01
C PRO A 15 8.89 -29.16 -39.39
N ALA A 16 8.10 -28.08 -39.48
CA ALA A 16 7.41 -27.67 -40.71
C ALA A 16 8.04 -26.46 -41.42
N CYS A 17 8.99 -25.75 -40.80
CA CYS A 17 9.61 -24.56 -41.38
C CYS A 17 11.03 -24.33 -40.82
N PRO A 18 11.87 -23.49 -41.45
CA PRO A 18 13.24 -23.25 -40.99
C PRO A 18 13.35 -22.43 -39.69
N PHE A 19 12.23 -22.04 -39.07
CA PHE A 19 12.21 -21.29 -37.81
C PHE A 19 12.94 -22.02 -36.68
N VAL A 20 13.84 -21.31 -36.00
CA VAL A 20 14.65 -21.84 -34.90
C VAL A 20 14.26 -21.15 -33.59
N TYR A 21 13.91 -21.93 -32.58
CA TYR A 21 13.60 -21.45 -31.24
C TYR A 21 14.55 -22.02 -30.19
N ALA A 22 14.69 -21.32 -29.07
CA ALA A 22 15.44 -21.85 -27.93
C ALA A 22 14.58 -22.88 -27.17
N ASN A 23 15.15 -24.03 -26.79
CA ASN A 23 14.43 -25.11 -26.10
C ASN A 23 13.76 -24.66 -24.80
N PHE A 24 14.42 -23.74 -24.08
CA PHE A 24 13.88 -23.15 -22.86
C PHE A 24 12.66 -22.24 -23.10
N TRP A 25 12.49 -21.75 -24.32
CA TRP A 25 11.44 -20.83 -24.75
C TRP A 25 10.61 -21.45 -25.89
N LYS A 26 10.34 -22.76 -25.81
CA LYS A 26 9.58 -23.51 -26.82
C LYS A 26 8.12 -23.04 -26.88
N PRO A 27 7.66 -22.46 -28.00
CA PRO A 27 6.27 -21.99 -28.13
C PRO A 27 5.30 -23.16 -28.38
N LYS A 28 4.00 -22.93 -28.12
CA LYS A 28 2.93 -23.90 -28.44
C LYS A 28 2.89 -24.16 -29.95
N ASN A 29 2.77 -23.08 -30.71
CA ASN A 29 2.69 -23.09 -32.17
C ASN A 29 3.87 -22.31 -32.76
N CYS A 30 4.30 -22.69 -33.96
CA CYS A 30 5.32 -21.95 -34.68
C CYS A 30 4.82 -20.53 -35.00
N PRO A 31 5.58 -19.46 -34.69
CA PRO A 31 5.15 -18.10 -35.02
C PRO A 31 5.13 -17.81 -36.54
N GLU A 32 5.85 -18.60 -37.36
CA GLU A 32 5.90 -18.41 -38.81
C GLU A 32 4.86 -19.26 -39.57
N CYS A 33 4.70 -20.53 -39.21
CA CYS A 33 3.84 -21.47 -39.94
C CYS A 33 2.66 -22.03 -39.13
N ASN A 34 2.47 -21.58 -37.88
CA ASN A 34 1.44 -22.04 -36.94
C ASN A 34 1.41 -23.56 -36.64
N TYR A 35 2.39 -24.33 -37.09
CA TYR A 35 2.51 -25.75 -36.77
C TYR A 35 2.62 -26.00 -35.26
N GLU A 36 1.89 -26.98 -34.73
CA GLU A 36 1.89 -27.33 -33.32
C GLU A 36 3.21 -28.00 -32.90
N ILE A 37 4.04 -27.27 -32.15
CA ILE A 37 5.35 -27.75 -31.67
C ILE A 37 5.21 -28.35 -30.25
N GLY A 38 4.12 -28.06 -29.53
CA GLY A 38 3.81 -28.63 -28.21
C GLY A 38 4.63 -28.02 -27.06
N GLY A 39 5.03 -26.75 -27.18
CA GLY A 39 5.59 -25.99 -26.05
C GLY A 39 4.52 -25.33 -25.18
N SER A 40 4.93 -24.45 -24.25
CA SER A 40 4.00 -23.63 -23.44
C SER A 40 4.42 -22.17 -23.37
N TYR A 41 5.53 -21.80 -24.02
CA TYR A 41 6.03 -20.45 -23.98
C TYR A 41 5.17 -19.52 -24.82
N ILE A 42 4.67 -18.47 -24.19
CA ILE A 42 4.02 -17.35 -24.84
C ILE A 42 4.95 -16.15 -24.65
N PRO A 43 5.48 -15.53 -25.72
CA PRO A 43 6.26 -14.32 -25.61
C PRO A 43 5.47 -13.27 -24.84
N LYS A 44 6.01 -12.83 -23.70
CA LYS A 44 5.41 -11.70 -22.97
C LYS A 44 5.70 -10.45 -23.77
N GLU A 45 4.65 -9.71 -24.13
CA GLU A 45 4.82 -8.41 -24.76
C GLU A 45 5.74 -7.53 -23.91
N LYS A 46 6.73 -6.91 -24.55
CA LYS A 46 7.58 -5.93 -23.86
C LYS A 46 6.69 -4.74 -23.53
N LYS A 47 6.35 -4.60 -22.24
CA LYS A 47 5.61 -3.43 -21.74
C LYS A 47 6.32 -2.17 -22.24
N ARG A 48 5.59 -1.32 -22.96
CA ARG A 48 6.12 -0.02 -23.42
C ARG A 48 6.67 0.72 -22.20
N LYS A 49 7.86 1.31 -22.34
CA LYS A 49 8.42 2.18 -21.31
C LYS A 49 7.47 3.37 -21.18
N LYS A 50 6.71 3.44 -20.10
CA LYS A 50 5.86 4.60 -19.81
C LYS A 50 6.78 5.82 -19.66
N LEU A 51 6.45 6.93 -20.32
CA LEU A 51 7.17 8.18 -20.10
C LEU A 51 6.83 8.67 -18.69
N HIS A 52 7.84 8.74 -17.84
CA HIS A 52 7.72 9.29 -16.49
C HIS A 52 8.60 10.54 -16.43
N PRO A 53 8.04 11.71 -16.04
CA PRO A 53 8.83 12.92 -15.84
C PRO A 53 9.81 12.69 -14.69
N ASP A 54 10.99 13.29 -14.77
CA ASP A 54 12.03 13.11 -13.75
C ASP A 54 11.64 13.77 -12.42
N CYS A 55 10.98 14.94 -12.49
CA CYS A 55 10.41 15.62 -11.34
C CYS A 55 9.00 16.12 -11.66
N ALA A 56 8.09 15.97 -10.70
CA ALA A 56 6.73 16.49 -10.79
C ALA A 56 6.38 17.21 -9.49
N HIS A 57 5.73 18.36 -9.59
CA HIS A 57 5.17 19.06 -8.43
C HIS A 57 4.08 18.19 -7.77
N VAL A 58 3.70 18.40 -6.51
CA VAL A 58 2.55 17.70 -5.91
C VAL A 58 1.64 18.72 -5.25
N GLY A 59 2.18 19.60 -4.42
CA GLY A 59 1.42 20.63 -3.75
C GLY A 59 2.31 21.40 -2.78
N ARG A 60 2.07 22.72 -2.65
CA ARG A 60 2.94 23.65 -1.92
C ARG A 60 4.40 23.46 -2.31
N ASN A 61 5.19 22.86 -1.42
CA ASN A 61 6.63 22.67 -1.54
C ASN A 61 7.03 21.19 -1.63
N VAL A 62 6.05 20.31 -1.93
CA VAL A 62 6.26 18.86 -2.07
C VAL A 62 6.40 18.51 -3.55
N TYR A 63 7.47 17.79 -3.87
CA TYR A 63 7.83 17.31 -5.19
C TYR A 63 7.97 15.79 -5.19
N SER A 64 7.60 15.16 -6.30
CA SER A 64 7.75 13.74 -6.56
C SER A 64 8.89 13.53 -7.57
N VAL A 65 10.01 13.00 -7.09
CA VAL A 65 11.24 12.86 -7.89
C VAL A 65 11.52 11.41 -8.17
N LYS A 66 11.91 11.11 -9.42
CA LYS A 66 12.31 9.79 -9.87
C LYS A 66 13.68 9.42 -9.28
N THR A 67 13.77 8.21 -8.76
CA THR A 67 14.95 7.69 -8.08
C THR A 67 15.61 6.56 -8.88
N SER A 68 14.85 5.90 -9.74
CA SER A 68 15.28 4.72 -10.49
C SER A 68 14.77 4.76 -11.92
N THR A 69 15.51 4.13 -12.83
CA THR A 69 15.07 3.89 -14.21
C THR A 69 13.83 2.99 -14.28
N ARG A 70 13.53 2.26 -13.21
CA ARG A 70 12.34 1.40 -13.08
C ARG A 70 11.07 2.15 -12.69
N GLY A 71 11.13 3.47 -12.49
CA GLY A 71 9.98 4.29 -12.14
C GLY A 71 9.72 4.40 -10.63
N ASP A 72 10.64 3.94 -9.78
CA ASP A 72 10.56 4.20 -8.33
C ASP A 72 10.73 5.71 -8.07
N ARG A 73 9.88 6.26 -7.20
CA ARG A 73 9.89 7.70 -6.86
C ARG A 73 9.99 7.91 -5.36
N CYS A 74 10.51 9.08 -4.98
CA CYS A 74 10.54 9.56 -3.61
C CYS A 74 9.94 10.97 -3.53
N PHE A 75 9.49 11.36 -2.34
CA PHE A 75 9.07 12.73 -2.09
C PHE A 75 10.26 13.57 -1.65
N VAL A 76 10.32 14.80 -2.18
CA VAL A 76 11.26 15.83 -1.78
C VAL A 76 10.44 17.03 -1.33
N VAL A 77 10.76 17.59 -0.17
CA VAL A 77 10.20 18.87 0.28
C VAL A 77 11.30 19.90 0.17
N ALA A 78 11.02 21.03 -0.46
CA ALA A 78 11.98 22.12 -0.58
C ALA A 78 11.28 23.42 -0.23
N ASP A 79 11.51 23.88 1.00
CA ASP A 79 11.18 25.23 1.45
C ASP A 79 12.39 26.14 1.22
N ALA A 80 12.20 27.45 1.37
CA ALA A 80 13.28 28.43 1.25
C ALA A 80 14.47 28.14 2.19
N GLU A 81 14.18 27.58 3.37
CA GLU A 81 15.18 27.34 4.41
C GLU A 81 15.55 25.86 4.57
N ASN A 82 14.65 24.94 4.23
CA ASN A 82 14.79 23.52 4.55
C ASN A 82 14.54 22.64 3.32
N LYS A 83 15.55 21.83 2.97
CA LYS A 83 15.45 20.86 1.87
C LYS A 83 15.53 19.42 2.41
N LEU A 84 14.49 18.65 2.15
CA LEU A 84 14.25 17.33 2.72
C LEU A 84 14.00 16.30 1.63
N CYS A 85 14.96 15.41 1.38
CA CYS A 85 14.73 14.25 0.50
C CYS A 85 14.35 13.01 1.32
N ASN A 86 13.26 12.31 0.95
CA ASN A 86 12.81 11.09 1.62
C ASN A 86 13.45 9.80 1.11
N GLN A 87 14.36 9.88 0.15
CA GLN A 87 15.07 8.70 -0.33
C GLN A 87 16.00 8.13 0.75
N LYS A 88 16.02 6.80 0.94
CA LYS A 88 16.76 6.15 2.05
C LYS A 88 18.24 6.53 2.11
N LYS A 89 18.91 6.59 0.97
CA LYS A 89 20.33 6.99 0.87
C LYS A 89 20.52 8.44 1.30
N CYS A 90 19.66 9.34 0.81
CA CYS A 90 19.69 10.76 1.15
C CYS A 90 19.33 11.02 2.63
N LYS A 91 18.40 10.24 3.21
CA LYS A 91 18.07 10.32 4.64
C LYS A 91 19.29 10.02 5.52
N ARG A 92 20.06 8.96 5.20
CA ARG A 92 21.30 8.64 5.92
C ARG A 92 22.34 9.74 5.79
N ARG A 93 22.58 10.24 4.57
CA ARG A 93 23.52 11.35 4.34
C ARG A 93 23.11 12.62 5.10
N ARG A 94 21.82 12.95 5.11
CA ARG A 94 21.30 14.09 5.87
C ARG A 94 21.49 13.90 7.37
N ALA A 95 21.23 12.70 7.91
CA ALA A 95 21.42 12.43 9.33
C ALA A 95 22.88 12.63 9.77
N LEU A 96 23.85 12.26 8.94
CA LEU A 96 25.27 12.53 9.20
C LEU A 96 25.56 14.03 9.24
N ILE A 97 25.03 14.79 8.28
CA ILE A 97 25.23 16.25 8.22
C ILE A 97 24.62 16.95 9.44
N VAL A 98 23.43 16.53 9.84
CA VAL A 98 22.74 17.04 11.04
C VAL A 98 23.57 16.78 12.31
N ALA A 99 24.20 15.59 12.42
CA ALA A 99 25.02 15.23 13.57
C ALA A 99 26.34 16.00 13.63
N SER A 100 26.91 16.38 12.49
CA SER A 100 28.17 17.13 12.43
C SER A 100 28.01 18.62 12.74
N SER A 101 26.90 19.24 12.32
CA SER A 101 26.62 20.65 12.60
C SER A 101 25.22 21.03 12.08
N THR A 102 24.48 21.83 12.85
CA THR A 102 23.13 22.29 12.48
C THR A 102 23.12 23.30 11.31
N GLU A 103 24.18 24.10 11.14
CA GLU A 103 24.26 25.10 10.06
C GLU A 103 24.38 24.48 8.66
N ASN A 104 24.97 23.29 8.55
CA ASN A 104 25.12 22.58 7.28
C ASN A 104 23.83 21.95 6.75
N ILE A 105 22.72 21.99 7.52
CA ILE A 105 21.42 21.45 7.12
C ILE A 105 20.81 22.29 5.97
N ARG A 106 20.97 23.61 6.01
CA ARG A 106 20.49 24.52 4.95
C ARG A 106 21.19 24.27 3.61
N ASN A 107 22.45 23.85 3.69
CA ASN A 107 23.29 23.52 2.53
C ASN A 107 23.12 22.07 2.06
N PHE A 108 22.18 21.30 2.65
CA PHE A 108 21.94 19.93 2.21
C PHE A 108 21.43 19.91 0.77
N SER A 109 22.24 19.35 -0.12
CA SER A 109 21.91 19.13 -1.52
C SER A 109 22.11 17.66 -1.88
N CYS A 110 21.23 17.16 -2.75
CA CYS A 110 21.35 15.84 -3.35
C CYS A 110 20.85 15.90 -4.79
N GLU A 111 21.17 14.87 -5.58
CA GLU A 111 20.73 14.75 -6.98
C GLU A 111 19.20 14.96 -7.11
N HIS A 112 18.40 14.42 -6.19
CA HIS A 112 16.94 14.58 -6.23
C HIS A 112 16.47 16.01 -5.93
N ILE A 113 17.22 16.79 -5.15
CA ILE A 113 16.89 18.19 -4.86
C ILE A 113 17.21 19.07 -6.08
N GLN A 114 18.31 18.78 -6.78
CA GLN A 114 18.68 19.49 -8.00
C GLN A 114 17.65 19.26 -9.12
N MET A 115 16.98 18.11 -9.13
CA MET A 115 15.90 17.83 -10.10
C MET A 115 14.64 18.69 -9.91
N ILE A 116 14.52 19.45 -8.81
CA ILE A 116 13.36 20.34 -8.58
C ILE A 116 13.30 21.46 -9.62
N ASP A 117 14.47 21.96 -10.07
CA ASP A 117 14.53 23.04 -11.06
C ASP A 117 13.98 22.58 -12.43
N SER A 118 14.02 21.27 -12.70
CA SER A 118 13.41 20.63 -13.88
C SER A 118 11.99 20.11 -13.61
N SER A 119 11.29 20.64 -12.61
CA SER A 119 9.95 20.17 -12.25
C SER A 119 8.92 20.49 -13.33
N VAL A 120 8.11 19.48 -13.65
CA VAL A 120 6.97 19.61 -14.55
C VAL A 120 5.70 19.81 -13.72
N GLN A 121 4.86 20.75 -14.13
CA GLN A 121 3.53 20.93 -13.53
C GLN A 121 2.62 19.74 -13.86
N ASN A 122 1.80 19.31 -12.90
CA ASN A 122 1.00 18.09 -13.05
C ASN A 122 -0.15 18.28 -14.03
N CYS A 123 -0.44 17.23 -14.79
CA CYS A 123 -1.51 17.26 -15.77
C CYS A 123 -2.91 17.26 -15.15
N LYS A 124 -3.12 16.61 -13.99
CA LYS A 124 -4.43 16.50 -13.34
C LYS A 124 -4.31 16.50 -11.82
N VAL A 125 -4.98 17.47 -11.19
CA VAL A 125 -5.05 17.65 -9.74
C VAL A 125 -6.50 17.45 -9.30
N PHE A 126 -6.69 16.76 -8.18
CA PHE A 126 -7.97 16.29 -7.71
C PHE A 126 -8.13 16.60 -6.22
N TYR A 127 -9.26 17.20 -5.86
CA TYR A 127 -9.59 17.60 -4.49
C TYR A 127 -10.68 16.68 -3.92
N LEU A 128 -10.57 16.37 -2.63
CA LEU A 128 -11.57 15.58 -1.92
C LEU A 128 -12.63 16.52 -1.35
N THR A 129 -13.90 16.27 -1.67
CA THR A 129 -15.04 17.06 -1.17
C THR A 129 -16.04 16.17 -0.44
N ARG A 130 -16.85 16.74 0.46
CA ARG A 130 -17.91 15.98 1.16
C ARG A 130 -18.85 15.26 0.18
N GLN A 131 -19.24 15.93 -0.90
CA GLN A 131 -20.08 15.38 -1.96
C GLN A 131 -19.44 14.15 -2.64
N SER A 132 -18.12 14.19 -2.87
CA SER A 132 -17.40 13.05 -3.46
C SER A 132 -17.42 11.82 -2.54
N ILE A 133 -17.33 12.02 -1.22
CA ILE A 133 -17.35 10.95 -0.21
C ILE A 133 -18.75 10.35 -0.05
N GLU A 134 -19.80 11.17 -0.12
CA GLU A 134 -21.18 10.69 -0.03
C GLU A 134 -21.53 9.76 -1.20
N LYS A 135 -21.17 10.18 -2.42
CA LYS A 135 -21.37 9.42 -3.66
C LYS A 135 -20.48 8.17 -3.76
N TYR A 136 -19.42 8.08 -2.97
CA TYR A 136 -18.51 6.94 -2.99
C TYR A 136 -19.20 5.66 -2.51
N SER A 137 -18.98 4.53 -3.19
CA SER A 137 -19.61 3.24 -2.88
C SER A 137 -18.90 2.43 -1.78
N GLY A 138 -17.91 3.02 -1.09
CA GLY A 138 -17.15 2.32 -0.05
C GLY A 138 -17.91 2.15 1.27
N ASP A 139 -17.41 1.23 2.10
CA ASP A 139 -17.93 0.94 3.44
C ASP A 139 -18.03 2.19 4.32
N CYS A 140 -18.92 2.19 5.32
CA CYS A 140 -19.07 3.27 6.30
C CYS A 140 -17.72 3.65 6.94
N ASN A 141 -16.93 2.66 7.36
CA ASN A 141 -15.59 2.86 7.92
C ASN A 141 -14.65 3.59 6.94
N ALA A 142 -14.74 3.28 5.64
CA ALA A 142 -13.93 3.95 4.63
C ALA A 142 -14.38 5.40 4.44
N LYS A 143 -15.70 5.65 4.44
CA LYS A 143 -16.25 7.03 4.37
C LYS A 143 -15.85 7.86 5.59
N ASP A 144 -15.88 7.29 6.79
CA ASP A 144 -15.51 8.02 8.01
C ASP A 144 -14.02 8.33 8.07
N LEU A 145 -13.18 7.42 7.58
CA LEU A 145 -11.75 7.68 7.35
C LEU A 145 -11.51 8.76 6.29
N LEU A 146 -12.31 8.84 5.23
CA LEU A 146 -12.20 9.91 4.24
C LEU A 146 -12.65 11.27 4.82
N LYS A 147 -13.72 11.27 5.62
CA LYS A 147 -14.20 12.49 6.30
C LYS A 147 -13.16 13.04 7.27
N SER A 148 -12.43 12.18 7.99
CA SER A 148 -11.39 12.62 8.91
C SER A 148 -10.19 13.28 8.22
N LEU A 149 -10.01 13.07 6.90
CA LEU A 149 -8.96 13.73 6.11
C LEU A 149 -9.35 15.14 5.64
N LEU A 150 -10.64 15.46 5.54
CA LEU A 150 -11.10 16.75 5.03
C LEU A 150 -10.54 17.96 5.79
N PRO A 151 -10.52 18.01 7.14
CA PRO A 151 -9.99 19.17 7.86
C PRO A 151 -8.53 19.48 7.51
N PHE A 152 -7.72 18.44 7.27
CA PHE A 152 -6.31 18.59 6.94
C PHE A 152 -6.09 19.07 5.50
N LEU A 153 -6.99 18.69 4.58
CA LEU A 153 -6.92 19.06 3.17
C LEU A 153 -7.48 20.46 2.93
N GLU A 154 -8.64 20.77 3.51
CA GLU A 154 -9.35 22.05 3.38
C GLU A 154 -8.56 23.18 4.04
N GLY A 155 -8.09 22.99 5.28
CA GLY A 155 -7.33 24.01 6.01
C GLY A 155 -5.97 24.33 5.40
N ASN A 156 -5.50 23.51 4.45
CA ASN A 156 -4.20 23.65 3.84
C ASN A 156 -4.22 23.82 2.30
N GLU A 157 -5.40 23.83 1.69
CA GLU A 157 -5.57 23.86 0.22
C GLU A 157 -4.76 22.76 -0.51
N MET A 158 -4.56 21.62 0.15
CA MET A 158 -3.71 20.56 -0.38
C MET A 158 -4.52 19.64 -1.31
N PRO A 159 -3.95 19.24 -2.45
CA PRO A 159 -4.62 18.30 -3.34
C PRO A 159 -4.61 16.91 -2.72
N ALA A 160 -5.78 16.26 -2.78
CA ALA A 160 -5.96 14.90 -2.27
C ALA A 160 -5.29 13.86 -3.18
N VAL A 161 -5.40 14.05 -4.50
CA VAL A 161 -4.76 13.19 -5.50
C VAL A 161 -4.14 14.05 -6.59
N VAL A 162 -2.93 13.68 -6.99
CA VAL A 162 -2.18 14.33 -8.06
C VAL A 162 -1.70 13.27 -9.03
N ASN A 163 -2.06 13.43 -10.30
CA ASN A 163 -1.53 12.57 -11.35
C ASN A 163 -0.15 13.08 -11.79
N ILE A 164 0.87 12.26 -11.54
CA ILE A 164 2.27 12.56 -11.89
C ILE A 164 2.59 12.11 -13.31
N SER A 165 2.10 10.94 -13.71
CA SER A 165 2.34 10.33 -15.02
C SER A 165 1.36 9.19 -15.27
N GLU A 166 1.38 8.63 -16.47
CA GLU A 166 0.54 7.49 -16.85
C GLU A 166 0.70 6.31 -15.86
N GLY A 167 -0.27 6.18 -14.97
CA GLY A 167 -0.30 5.13 -13.96
C GLY A 167 0.55 5.38 -12.71
N VAL A 168 0.91 6.63 -12.40
CA VAL A 168 1.49 6.99 -11.09
C VAL A 168 0.75 8.18 -10.50
N TYR A 169 0.21 7.99 -9.30
CA TYR A 169 -0.55 8.99 -8.57
C TYR A 169 0.13 9.27 -7.23
N ALA A 170 0.25 10.54 -6.85
CA ALA A 170 0.53 10.92 -5.46
C ALA A 170 -0.81 11.12 -4.76
N VAL A 171 -1.02 10.40 -3.67
CA VAL A 171 -2.27 10.43 -2.91
C VAL A 171 -1.99 10.81 -1.48
N TYR A 172 -2.78 11.74 -0.96
CA TYR A 172 -2.78 12.11 0.43
C TYR A 172 -3.47 11.04 1.28
N GLY A 173 -2.83 10.69 2.37
CA GLY A 173 -3.34 9.84 3.43
C GLY A 173 -2.93 10.41 4.79
N PRO A 174 -3.41 9.80 5.88
CA PRO A 174 -3.08 10.26 7.21
C PRO A 174 -1.55 10.16 7.43
N PRO A 175 -0.91 11.20 7.99
CA PRO A 175 0.50 11.14 8.31
C PRO A 175 0.75 9.97 9.26
N SER A 176 1.81 9.21 8.98
CA SER A 176 2.19 8.03 9.74
C SER A 176 3.68 8.05 10.03
N SER A 177 4.14 7.22 10.97
CA SER A 177 5.58 7.06 11.27
C SER A 177 6.41 6.68 10.04
N VAL A 178 5.79 6.05 9.03
CA VAL A 178 6.43 5.65 7.77
C VAL A 178 6.35 6.73 6.70
N SER A 179 5.28 7.52 6.66
CA SER A 179 5.12 8.67 5.77
C SER A 179 4.70 9.91 6.55
N PRO A 180 5.66 10.73 7.02
CA PRO A 180 5.36 11.93 7.81
C PRO A 180 4.71 13.04 6.98
N LEU A 181 4.87 13.02 5.65
CA LEU A 181 4.30 14.02 4.74
C LEU A 181 2.81 13.76 4.44
N GLY A 182 2.26 12.62 4.86
CA GLY A 182 0.92 12.18 4.47
C GLY A 182 0.79 11.70 3.02
N TYR A 183 1.73 12.00 2.13
CA TYR A 183 1.67 11.53 0.74
C TYR A 183 2.23 10.12 0.54
N ALA A 184 1.60 9.37 -0.36
CA ALA A 184 2.03 8.06 -0.84
C ALA A 184 1.94 7.98 -2.37
N HIS A 185 2.89 7.29 -3.01
CA HIS A 185 2.76 6.94 -4.42
C HIS A 185 1.89 5.70 -4.61
N LEU A 186 0.92 5.78 -5.51
CA LEU A 186 0.16 4.64 -6.03
C LEU A 186 0.58 4.36 -7.47
N TYR A 187 0.90 3.10 -7.74
CA TYR A 187 1.27 2.62 -9.07
C TYR A 187 0.13 1.80 -9.65
N ASP A 188 -0.35 2.20 -10.81
CA ASP A 188 -1.36 1.51 -11.59
C ASP A 188 -0.75 0.28 -12.25
N GLN A 189 -1.25 -0.90 -11.85
CA GLN A 189 -0.99 -2.17 -12.52
C GLN A 189 -2.29 -2.61 -13.18
N GLU A 190 -2.20 -3.37 -14.28
CA GLU A 190 -3.32 -3.76 -15.17
C GLU A 190 -4.63 -4.12 -14.44
N ASN A 191 -4.54 -4.76 -13.27
CA ASN A 191 -5.71 -5.13 -12.46
C ASN A 191 -5.72 -4.56 -11.04
N PHE A 192 -4.68 -3.86 -10.56
CA PHE A 192 -4.71 -3.33 -9.19
C PHE A 192 -3.77 -2.15 -8.96
N TYR A 193 -4.10 -1.32 -7.97
CA TYR A 193 -3.23 -0.23 -7.52
C TYR A 193 -2.30 -0.68 -6.42
N LYS A 194 -1.00 -0.53 -6.63
CA LYS A 194 0.04 -0.84 -5.63
C LYS A 194 0.46 0.42 -4.88
N CYS A 195 0.32 0.39 -3.55
CA CYS A 195 0.82 1.46 -2.70
C CYS A 195 2.33 1.33 -2.39
N SER A 196 3.04 2.46 -2.39
CA SER A 196 4.47 2.57 -2.04
C SER A 196 4.73 2.39 -0.54
N VAL A 197 3.77 2.77 0.31
CA VAL A 197 3.93 2.68 1.77
C VAL A 197 3.94 1.21 2.19
N LYS A 198 5.07 0.79 2.76
CA LYS A 198 5.22 -0.55 3.33
C LYS A 198 4.20 -0.75 4.44
N ASN A 199 3.56 -1.92 4.46
CA ASN A 199 2.54 -2.28 5.45
C ASN A 199 1.24 -1.46 5.38
N CYS A 200 0.99 -0.70 4.31
CA CYS A 200 -0.31 -0.06 4.07
C CYS A 200 -1.38 -1.07 3.58
N LYS A 201 -1.34 -2.30 4.11
CA LYS A 201 -2.44 -3.27 4.04
C LYS A 201 -3.11 -3.17 5.40
N VAL A 202 -4.27 -2.52 5.49
CA VAL A 202 -5.01 -2.51 6.74
C VAL A 202 -5.24 -3.96 7.15
N ALA A 203 -4.73 -4.32 8.33
CA ALA A 203 -4.51 -5.68 8.80
C ALA A 203 -5.70 -6.62 8.55
N THR A 204 -5.43 -7.79 7.97
CA THR A 204 -6.26 -8.98 8.12
C THR A 204 -5.94 -9.60 9.47
N GLY A 205 -6.95 -9.83 10.30
CA GLY A 205 -6.90 -11.01 11.17
C GLY A 205 -6.73 -12.22 10.27
N SER A 206 -5.72 -13.05 10.56
CA SER A 206 -5.40 -14.26 9.80
C SER A 206 -6.43 -15.36 10.11
N GLY A 207 -7.68 -15.18 9.67
CA GLY A 207 -8.68 -16.24 9.64
C GLY A 207 -8.45 -17.14 8.42
N ARG A 208 -8.37 -18.45 8.63
CA ARG A 208 -7.95 -19.46 7.65
C ARG A 208 -8.83 -19.58 6.39
N GLN A 209 -9.97 -18.89 6.27
CA GLN A 209 -10.97 -19.27 5.27
C GLN A 209 -11.11 -18.42 4.01
N GLN A 210 -10.88 -17.11 3.95
CA GLN A 210 -10.95 -16.38 2.66
C GLN A 210 -10.04 -15.15 2.59
N LYS A 211 -9.20 -15.07 1.54
CA LYS A 211 -8.32 -13.92 1.26
C LYS A 211 -9.12 -12.83 0.54
N ILE A 212 -9.95 -12.09 1.27
CA ILE A 212 -10.56 -10.86 0.73
C ILE A 212 -9.45 -9.80 0.61
N SER A 213 -9.22 -9.28 -0.60
CA SER A 213 -8.20 -8.25 -0.85
C SER A 213 -8.64 -6.92 -0.22
N LYS A 214 -8.08 -6.56 0.92
CA LYS A 214 -8.36 -5.29 1.59
C LYS A 214 -7.72 -4.12 0.83
N VAL A 215 -8.55 -3.14 0.49
CA VAL A 215 -8.16 -1.86 -0.13
C VAL A 215 -7.55 -0.95 0.94
N CYS A 216 -6.49 -0.22 0.59
CA CYS A 216 -5.85 0.71 1.53
C CYS A 216 -6.53 2.09 1.51
N ILE A 217 -6.36 2.90 2.56
CA ILE A 217 -6.94 4.25 2.61
C ILE A 217 -6.53 5.12 1.41
N HIS A 218 -5.27 5.06 0.98
CA HIS A 218 -4.80 5.79 -0.21
C HIS A 218 -5.55 5.35 -1.47
N GLN A 219 -5.88 4.06 -1.59
CA GLN A 219 -6.61 3.53 -2.73
C GLN A 219 -8.10 3.93 -2.66
N HIS A 220 -8.70 3.99 -1.47
CA HIS A 220 -10.04 4.56 -1.27
C HIS A 220 -10.10 6.04 -1.67
N VAL A 221 -9.09 6.85 -1.29
CA VAL A 221 -9.00 8.27 -1.71
C VAL A 221 -8.92 8.37 -3.23
N LEU A 222 -8.10 7.53 -3.88
CA LEU A 222 -8.00 7.50 -5.33
C LEU A 222 -9.34 7.16 -5.99
N PHE A 223 -10.02 6.11 -5.52
CA PHE A 223 -11.30 5.66 -6.08
C PHE A 223 -12.42 6.68 -5.87
N CYS A 224 -12.46 7.32 -4.70
CA CYS A 224 -13.43 8.36 -4.38
C CYS A 224 -13.38 9.51 -5.40
N VAL A 225 -12.17 10.00 -5.70
CA VAL A 225 -12.05 11.21 -6.54
C VAL A 225 -11.98 10.90 -8.04
N THR A 226 -11.35 9.78 -8.43
CA THR A 226 -11.22 9.42 -9.86
C THR A 226 -12.43 8.68 -10.41
N LYS A 227 -13.38 8.27 -9.54
CA LYS A 227 -14.56 7.46 -9.89
C LYS A 227 -14.22 6.17 -10.66
N LYS A 228 -12.97 5.72 -10.60
CA LYS A 228 -12.58 4.44 -11.19
C LYS A 228 -13.16 3.32 -10.33
N GLU A 229 -13.78 2.35 -10.98
CA GLU A 229 -14.38 1.22 -10.28
C GLU A 229 -13.35 0.50 -9.42
N HIS A 230 -13.80 0.00 -8.26
CA HIS A 230 -13.05 -1.00 -7.52
C HIS A 230 -12.71 -2.12 -8.48
N ILE A 231 -11.44 -2.52 -8.49
CA ILE A 231 -10.92 -3.69 -9.20
C ILE A 231 -11.99 -4.77 -9.23
N LYS A 232 -12.37 -5.22 -10.43
CA LYS A 232 -13.26 -6.36 -10.66
C LYS A 232 -12.74 -7.53 -9.83
N SER A 233 -13.37 -7.75 -8.68
CA SER A 233 -13.22 -9.01 -7.96
C SER A 233 -13.67 -10.08 -8.93
N ASN A 234 -12.77 -11.00 -9.29
CA ASN A 234 -13.13 -12.17 -10.07
C ASN A 234 -14.39 -12.79 -9.47
N SER A 235 -15.42 -12.86 -10.30
CA SER A 235 -16.65 -13.62 -10.19
C SER A 235 -16.50 -14.88 -9.31
N ILE A 236 -17.30 -14.97 -8.25
CA ILE A 236 -17.84 -16.27 -7.84
C ILE A 236 -19.19 -16.37 -8.51
N LEU A 237 -19.29 -17.35 -9.41
CA LEU A 237 -20.48 -17.70 -10.16
C LEU A 237 -21.65 -17.95 -9.20
N GLU A 238 -22.74 -17.26 -9.47
CA GLU A 238 -24.09 -17.73 -9.14
C GLU A 238 -24.28 -19.09 -9.83
N ILE A 239 -24.54 -20.12 -9.03
CA ILE A 239 -25.31 -21.26 -9.51
C ILE A 239 -26.58 -21.26 -8.68
N THR A 240 -27.62 -20.79 -9.32
CA THR A 240 -29.02 -21.03 -9.01
C THR A 240 -29.25 -22.54 -8.88
N GLY A 241 -29.86 -22.95 -7.77
CA GLY A 241 -30.33 -24.32 -7.54
C GLY A 241 -31.38 -24.29 -6.45
N VAL A 242 -32.60 -23.98 -6.85
CA VAL A 242 -33.82 -24.19 -6.07
C VAL A 242 -33.91 -25.67 -5.72
N GLU A 243 -34.10 -26.01 -4.44
CA GLU A 243 -34.97 -27.12 -4.04
C GLU A 243 -35.32 -27.04 -2.54
N THR A 244 -36.63 -27.00 -2.32
CA THR A 244 -37.42 -27.09 -1.10
C THR A 244 -37.14 -28.35 -0.25
N ALA A 245 -37.11 -28.21 1.08
CA ALA A 245 -38.11 -28.78 2.04
C ALA A 245 -37.57 -29.08 3.47
N LYS A 246 -38.36 -28.60 4.45
CA LYS A 246 -38.77 -29.18 5.75
C LYS A 246 -37.81 -29.31 6.96
N GLY A 247 -38.27 -28.65 8.06
CA GLY A 247 -38.31 -29.13 9.47
C GLY A 247 -37.05 -28.87 10.31
N ALA A 248 -37.09 -28.45 11.59
CA ALA A 248 -38.15 -28.33 12.59
C ALA A 248 -37.73 -27.38 13.75
N SER A 249 -38.73 -26.98 14.54
CA SER A 249 -38.80 -25.98 15.62
C SER A 249 -38.01 -26.26 16.92
N ALA A 250 -37.74 -25.18 17.68
CA ALA A 250 -38.12 -24.95 19.10
C ALA A 250 -37.62 -23.55 19.54
N THR A 251 -38.44 -22.49 19.61
CA THR A 251 -39.21 -21.93 20.76
C THR A 251 -38.40 -21.52 22.01
N GLY A 252 -38.53 -20.23 22.40
CA GLY A 252 -38.07 -19.71 23.71
C GLY A 252 -37.97 -18.18 23.87
N GLU A 253 -39.12 -17.50 23.85
CA GLU A 253 -39.57 -16.27 24.57
C GLU A 253 -38.69 -15.02 24.87
N SER A 254 -39.23 -13.88 24.38
CA SER A 254 -39.33 -12.49 24.88
C SER A 254 -38.68 -12.04 26.20
N SER A 255 -37.98 -10.88 26.12
CA SER A 255 -38.39 -9.65 26.86
C SER A 255 -37.59 -8.40 26.42
N THR A 256 -38.34 -7.32 26.26
CA THR A 256 -37.94 -5.94 25.91
C THR A 256 -37.27 -5.19 27.06
N ILE A 257 -36.25 -4.36 26.77
CA ILE A 257 -35.94 -3.04 27.39
C ILE A 257 -34.95 -2.27 26.49
N SER A 258 -35.07 -0.94 26.50
CA SER A 258 -34.65 0.08 25.54
C SER A 258 -33.27 0.76 25.72
N LYS A 259 -32.56 1.00 24.59
CA LYS A 259 -31.51 2.03 24.23
C LYS A 259 -30.13 1.98 24.97
N PRO A 260 -29.01 2.54 24.43
CA PRO A 260 -28.83 3.42 23.25
C PRO A 260 -27.74 2.98 22.23
N LEU A 261 -27.60 3.79 21.17
CA LEU A 261 -26.61 3.69 20.10
C LEU A 261 -25.21 3.36 20.63
N THR A 262 -24.63 2.25 20.17
CA THR A 262 -23.23 1.93 20.44
C THR A 262 -22.54 1.52 19.14
N SER A 263 -21.45 2.22 18.87
CA SER A 263 -20.44 2.03 17.84
C SER A 263 -20.29 0.59 17.36
N CYS A 264 -20.20 0.43 16.05
CA CYS A 264 -19.72 -0.78 15.37
C CYS A 264 -18.21 -0.98 15.62
N ALA A 265 -17.84 -1.17 16.88
CA ALA A 265 -16.63 -1.87 17.24
C ALA A 265 -16.89 -3.36 17.02
N SER A 266 -16.00 -4.03 16.32
CA SER A 266 -16.05 -5.49 16.12
C SER A 266 -16.15 -6.17 17.48
N VAL A 267 -17.27 -6.87 17.74
CA VAL A 267 -17.62 -7.59 18.99
C VAL A 267 -16.49 -8.48 19.52
N SER A 268 -15.59 -8.92 18.65
CA SER A 268 -14.42 -9.74 18.99
C SER A 268 -13.28 -8.99 19.71
N ARG A 269 -13.18 -7.66 19.56
CA ARG A 269 -12.08 -6.88 20.18
C ARG A 269 -12.42 -6.40 21.57
N THR A 270 -13.65 -5.96 21.81
CA THR A 270 -14.13 -5.55 23.14
C THR A 270 -14.08 -6.73 24.11
N SER A 271 -14.63 -7.88 23.72
CA SER A 271 -14.57 -9.12 24.50
C SER A 271 -13.15 -9.56 24.90
N THR A 272 -12.15 -9.40 24.02
CA THR A 272 -10.76 -9.79 24.32
C THR A 272 -10.08 -8.80 25.27
N VAL A 273 -10.37 -7.50 25.13
CA VAL A 273 -9.85 -6.46 26.04
C VAL A 273 -10.49 -6.62 27.42
N ASP A 274 -11.80 -6.86 27.49
CA ASP A 274 -12.52 -7.10 28.74
C ASP A 274 -12.04 -8.38 29.43
N MET A 275 -11.81 -9.47 28.67
CA MET A 275 -11.21 -10.71 29.18
C MET A 275 -9.80 -10.51 29.73
N ASN A 276 -8.99 -9.63 29.13
CA ASN A 276 -7.63 -9.35 29.60
C ASN A 276 -7.61 -8.41 30.81
N MET A 277 -8.52 -7.43 30.85
CA MET A 277 -8.64 -6.51 31.99
C MET A 277 -9.20 -7.20 33.24
N ASN A 278 -10.01 -8.24 33.07
CA ASN A 278 -10.57 -9.03 34.16
C ASN A 278 -9.72 -10.25 34.55
N ARG A 279 -8.47 -10.36 34.08
CA ARG A 279 -7.54 -11.40 34.56
C ARG A 279 -7.01 -11.03 35.93
N VAL A 280 -7.74 -11.43 36.95
CA VAL A 280 -7.24 -11.47 38.32
C VAL A 280 -6.74 -12.89 38.56
N LEU A 281 -5.51 -13.02 39.07
CA LEU A 281 -5.00 -14.33 39.48
C LEU A 281 -5.85 -14.83 40.67
N PRO A 282 -6.10 -16.13 40.79
CA PRO A 282 -6.98 -16.69 41.83
C PRO A 282 -6.41 -16.56 43.26
N TYR A 283 -5.30 -15.87 43.43
CA TYR A 283 -4.64 -15.61 44.72
C TYR A 283 -3.86 -14.29 44.64
N ASP A 284 -3.76 -13.61 45.77
CA ASP A 284 -2.93 -12.43 45.93
C ASP A 284 -1.46 -12.82 45.97
N ILE A 285 -0.64 -12.25 45.10
CA ILE A 285 0.81 -12.44 45.15
C ILE A 285 1.38 -11.45 46.17
N PRO A 286 2.07 -11.93 47.23
CA PRO A 286 2.74 -11.05 48.19
C PRO A 286 3.67 -10.04 47.49
N ASN A 287 3.57 -8.76 47.90
CA ASN A 287 4.31 -7.67 47.28
C ASN A 287 5.83 -7.86 47.32
N ASP A 288 6.36 -8.61 48.29
CA ASP A 288 7.78 -8.87 48.42
C ASP A 288 8.31 -9.77 47.28
N ILE A 289 7.50 -10.75 46.86
CA ILE A 289 7.81 -11.61 45.71
C ILE A 289 7.83 -10.78 44.42
N LEU A 290 6.85 -9.88 44.24
CA LEU A 290 6.79 -8.99 43.07
C LEU A 290 7.99 -8.03 43.02
N LYS A 291 8.41 -7.49 44.17
CA LYS A 291 9.60 -6.63 44.26
C LYS A 291 10.87 -7.38 43.95
N GLN A 292 11.01 -8.63 44.42
CA GLN A 292 12.18 -9.45 44.18
C GLN A 292 12.30 -9.85 42.70
N ALA A 293 11.19 -10.25 42.07
CA ALA A 293 11.14 -10.52 40.63
C ALA A 293 11.56 -9.29 39.81
N ARG A 294 11.04 -8.10 40.13
CA ARG A 294 11.44 -6.84 39.46
C ARG A 294 12.93 -6.53 39.62
N LYS A 295 13.49 -6.81 40.80
CA LYS A 295 14.92 -6.60 41.07
C LYS A 295 15.79 -7.54 40.24
N MET A 296 15.40 -8.81 40.12
CA MET A 296 16.11 -9.79 39.28
C MET A 296 16.02 -9.46 37.79
N ASP A 297 14.84 -9.04 37.31
CA ASP A 297 14.67 -8.59 35.93
C ASP A 297 15.53 -7.36 35.63
N ALA A 298 15.54 -6.37 36.55
CA ALA A 298 16.38 -5.19 36.42
C ALA A 298 17.87 -5.52 36.42
N ALA A 299 18.32 -6.43 37.30
CA ALA A 299 19.71 -6.89 37.34
C ALA A 299 20.11 -7.60 36.03
N THR A 300 19.21 -8.42 35.48
CA THR A 300 19.41 -9.12 34.20
C THR A 300 19.52 -8.14 33.03
N ILE A 301 18.66 -7.13 32.98
CA ILE A 301 18.68 -6.08 31.93
C ILE A 301 19.95 -5.23 32.03
N LEU A 302 20.41 -4.96 33.24
CA LEU A 302 21.58 -4.12 33.50
C LEU A 302 22.90 -4.89 33.51
N ALA A 303 22.87 -6.21 33.29
CA ALA A 303 24.04 -7.11 33.32
C ALA A 303 24.91 -6.95 34.58
N LEU A 304 24.29 -6.58 35.70
CA LEU A 304 24.95 -6.53 36.99
C LEU A 304 25.05 -7.96 37.50
N LYS A 305 26.25 -8.54 37.46
CA LYS A 305 26.54 -9.78 38.19
C LYS A 305 26.47 -9.46 39.69
N GLU A 306 25.69 -10.26 40.42
CA GLU A 306 25.67 -10.25 41.88
C GLU A 306 27.08 -10.46 42.47
#